data_AF-A0A2J6X0Q5-F1
#
_entry.id   AF-A0A2J6X0Q5-F1
#
_cell.length_a   1.000
_cell.length_b   1.000
_cell.length_c   1.000
_cell.angle_alpha   90.00
_cell.angle_beta   90.00
_cell.angle_gamma   90.00
#
_symmetry.space_group_name_H-M   'P 1'
#
loop_
_entity.id
_entity.type
_entity.pdbx_description
1 polymer ?
#
loop_
_entity_poly.entity_id
_entity_poly.type
_entity_poly.pdbx_seq_one_letter_code
_entity_poly.pdbx_strand_id
1 'polypeptide(L)'
;MKVYRVDINFLSSTRDVLLSYTLFGGIAWAYRLLYGESELLKFIKDYSKNPSFLITSIFPKDGENLYLPKPYLKSDRTKTLSDYKKIKKISFIPINTFIKVLEGQIKVEQDFANENLESSVSFPKKTLEPKTKIDRITSSTEGDGELFFQESFYYSEGYFYVAFFNEDQKDKIFSSIKLLQDIGLGGD
;
A
#
# COMPACT_ATOMS: atom_id res chain seq x y z
N MET A 1 -21.91 -7.51 -3.13
CA MET A 1 -20.64 -6.79 -2.90
C MET A 1 -20.31 -6.02 -4.16
N LYS A 2 -20.04 -4.71 -4.05
CA LYS A 2 -19.56 -3.90 -5.18
C LYS A 2 -18.11 -3.50 -4.93
N VAL A 3 -17.25 -3.64 -5.95
CA VAL A 3 -15.81 -3.39 -5.84
C VAL A 3 -15.44 -2.19 -6.70
N TYR A 4 -14.67 -1.29 -6.13
CA TYR A 4 -14.15 -0.09 -6.77
C TYR A 4 -12.63 -0.12 -6.76
N ARG A 5 -12.01 0.27 -7.88
CA ARG A 5 -10.58 0.53 -7.95
C ARG A 5 -10.35 2.02 -7.75
N VAL A 6 -9.41 2.38 -6.89
CA VAL A 6 -8.96 3.75 -6.71
C VAL A 6 -7.50 3.81 -7.14
N ASP A 7 -7.22 4.61 -8.15
CA ASP A 7 -5.86 4.86 -8.64
C ASP A 7 -5.26 6.06 -7.89
N ILE A 8 -3.98 5.96 -7.55
CA ILE A 8 -3.23 6.96 -6.78
C ILE A 8 -1.95 7.31 -7.54
N ASN A 9 -1.73 8.60 -7.74
CA ASN A 9 -0.46 9.16 -8.19
C ASN A 9 0.21 9.85 -7.00
N PHE A 10 1.43 9.42 -6.67
CA PHE A 10 2.16 9.97 -5.52
C PHE A 10 2.91 11.23 -5.93
N LEU A 11 2.67 12.33 -5.20
CA LEU A 11 3.34 13.61 -5.43
C LEU A 11 4.62 13.76 -4.58
N SER A 12 4.76 12.97 -3.52
CA SER A 12 5.87 12.98 -2.59
C SER A 12 6.12 11.60 -1.99
N SER A 13 7.23 11.44 -1.27
CA SER A 13 7.50 10.27 -0.43
C SER A 13 6.60 10.24 0.82
N THR A 14 6.58 9.09 1.49
CA THR A 14 5.96 8.91 2.81
C THR A 14 6.98 8.40 3.83
N ARG A 15 6.73 8.57 5.13
CA ARG A 15 7.59 7.99 6.19
C ARG A 15 7.37 6.50 6.42
N ASP A 16 6.18 5.99 6.10
CA ASP A 16 5.82 4.60 6.31
C ASP A 16 5.34 3.91 5.04
N VAL A 17 5.44 2.58 5.01
CA VAL A 17 4.79 1.76 3.97
C VAL A 17 3.27 1.88 4.09
N LEU A 18 2.61 2.22 2.97
CA LEU A 18 1.17 2.42 2.93
C LEU A 18 0.41 1.10 2.80
N LEU A 19 0.13 0.51 3.96
CA LEU A 19 -0.70 -0.68 4.09
C LEU A 19 -2.18 -0.32 4.30
N SER A 20 -3.06 -1.32 4.21
CA SER A 20 -4.51 -1.14 4.36
C SER A 20 -4.89 -0.46 5.68
N TYR A 21 -4.19 -0.75 6.78
CA TYR A 21 -4.47 -0.10 8.07
C TYR A 21 -4.06 1.38 8.08
N THR A 22 -3.00 1.77 7.35
CA THR A 22 -2.59 3.18 7.20
C THR A 22 -3.63 3.94 6.39
N LEU A 23 -4.12 3.33 5.29
CA LEU A 23 -5.23 3.86 4.52
C LEU A 23 -6.50 4.00 5.37
N PHE A 24 -6.86 2.98 6.14
CA PHE A 24 -8.03 3.01 7.01
C PHE A 24 -7.93 4.13 8.04
N GLY A 25 -6.76 4.28 8.68
CA GLY A 25 -6.49 5.36 9.63
C GLY A 25 -6.60 6.75 9.00
N GLY A 26 -6.03 6.94 7.80
CA GLY A 26 -6.19 8.17 7.03
C GLY A 26 -7.66 8.46 6.72
N ILE A 27 -8.40 7.47 6.22
CA ILE A 27 -9.84 7.61 5.93
C ILE A 27 -10.61 7.97 7.20
N ALA A 28 -10.28 7.39 8.36
CA ALA A 28 -10.91 7.72 9.64
C ALA A 28 -10.64 9.18 10.07
N TRP A 29 -9.41 9.66 9.90
CA TRP A 29 -9.08 11.07 10.18
C TRP A 29 -9.81 12.03 9.23
N ALA A 30 -9.80 11.75 7.92
CA ALA A 30 -10.54 12.52 6.94
C ALA A 30 -12.05 12.50 7.22
N TYR A 31 -12.60 11.34 7.61
CA TYR A 31 -14.00 11.20 8.00
C TYR A 31 -14.33 12.06 9.23
N ARG A 32 -13.47 12.08 10.25
CA ARG A 32 -13.63 12.96 11.41
C ARG A 32 -13.62 14.44 11.03
N LEU A 33 -12.75 14.84 10.10
CA LEU A 33 -12.67 16.23 9.64
C LEU A 33 -13.92 16.66 8.87
N LEU A 34 -14.49 15.76 8.06
CA LEU A 34 -15.67 16.06 7.24
C LEU A 34 -17.00 15.95 8.01
N TYR A 35 -17.13 14.98 8.92
CA TYR A 35 -18.41 14.61 9.54
C TYR A 35 -18.42 14.74 11.06
N GLY A 36 -17.29 15.07 11.69
CA GLY A 36 -17.17 15.21 13.12
C GLY A 36 -16.89 13.91 13.87
N GLU A 37 -16.48 14.06 15.13
CA GLU A 37 -16.03 12.95 15.98
C GLU A 37 -17.16 11.99 16.37
N SER A 38 -18.35 12.52 16.66
CA SER A 38 -19.50 11.69 17.04
C SER A 38 -19.88 10.71 15.91
N GLU A 39 -19.88 11.18 14.67
CA GLU A 39 -20.15 10.35 13.49
C GLU A 39 -19.05 9.32 13.26
N LEU A 40 -17.77 9.68 13.47
CA LEU A 40 -16.66 8.73 13.37
C LEU A 40 -16.79 7.61 14.41
N LEU A 41 -17.06 7.93 15.67
CA LEU A 41 -17.18 6.94 16.74
C LEU A 41 -18.33 5.97 16.49
N LYS A 42 -19.46 6.48 15.98
CA LYS A 42 -20.59 5.65 15.54
C LYS A 42 -20.16 4.73 14.39
N PHE A 43 -19.53 5.28 13.35
CA PHE A 43 -19.03 4.51 12.21
C PHE A 43 -18.07 3.38 12.65
N ILE A 44 -17.09 3.66 13.51
CA ILE A 44 -16.13 2.64 14.00
C ILE A 44 -16.85 1.55 14.80
N LYS A 45 -17.78 1.94 15.69
CA LYS A 45 -18.56 0.99 16.49
C LYS A 45 -19.37 0.06 15.59
N ASP A 46 -20.03 0.59 14.57
CA ASP A 46 -20.81 -0.20 13.61
C ASP A 46 -19.90 -1.09 12.76
N TYR A 47 -18.78 -0.54 12.25
CA TYR A 47 -17.80 -1.25 11.44
C TYR A 47 -17.19 -2.45 12.19
N SER A 48 -16.92 -2.31 13.50
CA SER A 48 -16.37 -3.41 14.32
C SER A 48 -17.31 -4.60 14.47
N LYS A 49 -18.63 -4.37 14.34
CA LYS A 49 -19.66 -5.41 14.44
C LYS A 49 -20.02 -5.98 13.08
N ASN A 50 -20.18 -5.10 12.09
CA ASN A 50 -20.55 -5.44 10.73
C ASN A 50 -19.87 -4.46 9.77
N PRO A 51 -18.70 -4.81 9.20
CA PRO A 51 -17.96 -3.90 8.35
C PRO A 51 -18.79 -3.57 7.10
N SER A 52 -18.97 -2.29 6.81
CA SER A 52 -19.71 -1.84 5.62
C SER A 52 -18.88 -2.00 4.33
N PHE A 53 -17.56 -2.01 4.45
CA PHE A 53 -16.63 -2.23 3.34
C PHE A 53 -15.32 -2.90 3.79
N LEU A 54 -14.51 -3.33 2.82
CA LEU A 54 -13.10 -3.73 2.99
C LEU A 54 -12.22 -2.89 2.08
N ILE A 55 -10.96 -2.69 2.50
CA ILE A 55 -9.93 -2.07 1.66
C ILE A 55 -8.68 -2.94 1.59
N THR A 56 -8.05 -2.95 0.43
CA THR A 56 -6.74 -3.58 0.26
C THR A 56 -5.62 -2.61 0.66
N SER A 57 -4.40 -3.13 0.78
CA SER A 57 -3.21 -2.28 0.75
C SER A 57 -3.06 -1.62 -0.63
N ILE A 58 -2.17 -0.64 -0.72
CA ILE A 58 -1.79 -0.07 -2.02
C ILE A 58 -0.89 -1.06 -2.74
N PHE A 59 -1.21 -1.30 -4.01
CA PHE A 59 -0.47 -2.16 -4.91
C PHE A 59 0.16 -1.36 -6.05
N PRO A 60 1.26 -1.85 -6.65
CA PRO A 60 1.94 -1.13 -7.72
C PRO A 60 1.12 -1.08 -8.99
N LYS A 61 1.19 0.05 -9.69
CA LYS A 61 0.70 0.25 -11.06
C LYS A 61 1.86 0.75 -11.93
N ASP A 62 1.86 0.33 -13.20
CA ASP A 62 2.76 0.86 -14.23
C ASP A 62 1.98 1.05 -15.54
N GLY A 63 1.50 2.27 -15.76
CA GLY A 63 0.55 2.55 -16.85
C GLY A 63 -0.73 1.72 -16.69
N GLU A 64 -1.08 0.91 -17.69
CA GLU A 64 -2.25 0.02 -17.61
C GLU A 64 -1.96 -1.32 -16.90
N ASN A 65 -0.69 -1.59 -16.56
CA ASN A 65 -0.32 -2.84 -15.90
C ASN A 65 -0.59 -2.76 -14.40
N LEU A 66 -1.39 -3.71 -13.91
CA LEU A 66 -1.73 -3.87 -12.50
C LEU A 66 -0.98 -5.05 -11.91
N TYR A 67 -0.43 -4.86 -10.71
CA TYR A 67 0.35 -5.87 -10.02
C TYR A 67 -0.26 -6.22 -8.67
N LEU A 68 -0.24 -7.49 -8.31
CA LEU A 68 -0.72 -8.00 -7.02
C LEU A 68 0.43 -8.67 -6.26
N PRO A 69 0.37 -8.73 -4.92
CA PRO A 69 1.38 -9.43 -4.13
C PRO A 69 1.48 -10.89 -4.58
N LYS A 70 2.71 -11.38 -4.79
CA LYS A 70 2.97 -12.77 -5.18
C LYS A 70 2.38 -13.72 -4.13
N PRO A 71 1.46 -14.62 -4.50
CA PRO A 71 0.94 -15.62 -3.57
C PRO A 71 2.04 -16.53 -3.02
N TYR A 72 1.88 -16.95 -1.77
CA TYR A 72 2.73 -18.01 -1.19
C TYR A 72 2.28 -19.36 -1.73
N LEU A 73 3.06 -19.94 -2.64
CA LEU A 73 2.87 -21.30 -3.14
C LEU A 73 3.87 -22.26 -2.50
N LYS A 74 3.57 -23.55 -2.52
CA LYS A 74 4.53 -24.55 -2.06
C LYS A 74 5.70 -24.64 -3.04
N SER A 75 6.89 -24.84 -2.50
CA SER A 75 8.08 -25.13 -3.31
C SER A 75 8.16 -26.62 -3.59
N ASP A 76 8.35 -26.99 -4.86
CA ASP A 76 8.68 -28.35 -5.27
C ASP A 76 10.19 -28.58 -5.26
N ARG A 77 10.68 -29.30 -4.25
CA ARG A 77 12.12 -29.58 -4.08
C ARG A 77 12.71 -30.50 -5.14
N THR A 78 11.87 -31.18 -5.93
CA THR A 78 12.34 -32.04 -7.03
C THR A 78 12.75 -31.22 -8.26
N LYS A 79 12.19 -30.02 -8.42
CA LYS A 79 12.54 -29.08 -9.48
C LYS A 79 13.73 -28.22 -9.04
N THR A 80 14.93 -28.56 -9.52
CA THR A 80 16.13 -27.74 -9.31
C THR A 80 16.12 -26.59 -10.30
N LEU A 81 16.11 -25.33 -9.82
CA LEU A 81 16.16 -24.16 -10.69
C LEU A 81 17.30 -23.21 -10.29
N SER A 82 18.10 -22.82 -11.29
CA SER A 82 19.10 -21.73 -11.24
C SER A 82 18.48 -20.40 -10.81
N ASP A 83 17.20 -20.17 -11.13
CA ASP A 83 16.52 -18.90 -10.93
C ASP A 83 15.64 -18.85 -9.67
N TYR A 84 15.70 -19.87 -8.80
CA TYR A 84 14.92 -19.90 -7.55
C TYR A 84 15.14 -18.65 -6.68
N LYS A 85 16.39 -18.17 -6.58
CA LYS A 85 16.70 -16.95 -5.83
C LYS A 85 16.06 -15.69 -6.44
N LYS A 86 15.90 -15.63 -7.76
CA LYS A 86 15.24 -14.52 -8.45
C LYS A 86 13.75 -14.55 -8.16
N ILE A 87 13.11 -15.72 -8.33
CA ILE A 87 11.67 -15.92 -8.08
C ILE A 87 11.30 -15.58 -6.63
N LYS A 88 12.13 -15.97 -5.65
CA LYS A 88 11.89 -15.66 -4.24
C LYS A 88 11.94 -14.15 -3.94
N LYS A 89 12.70 -13.37 -4.70
CA LYS A 89 12.80 -11.91 -4.53
C LYS A 89 11.62 -11.15 -5.16
N ILE A 90 10.80 -11.79 -5.98
CA ILE A 90 9.64 -11.16 -6.61
C ILE A 90 8.56 -10.96 -5.54
N SER A 91 8.27 -9.69 -5.23
CA SER A 91 7.21 -9.32 -4.29
C SER A 91 5.84 -9.18 -4.95
N PHE A 92 5.81 -8.76 -6.22
CA PHE A 92 4.59 -8.47 -6.98
C PHE A 92 4.62 -9.16 -8.34
N ILE A 93 3.46 -9.62 -8.79
CA ILE A 93 3.26 -10.26 -10.10
C ILE A 93 2.13 -9.56 -10.87
N PRO A 94 2.16 -9.56 -12.21
CA PRO A 94 1.06 -9.02 -13.01
C PRO A 94 -0.28 -9.70 -12.68
N ILE A 95 -1.38 -8.95 -12.80
CA ILE A 95 -2.73 -9.47 -12.52
C ILE A 95 -3.08 -10.72 -13.34
N ASN A 96 -2.64 -10.78 -14.60
CA ASN A 96 -2.84 -11.95 -15.47
C ASN A 96 -2.12 -13.19 -14.93
N THR A 97 -0.90 -13.04 -14.40
CA THR A 97 -0.19 -14.12 -13.73
C THR A 97 -0.90 -14.53 -12.44
N PHE A 98 -1.43 -13.57 -11.68
CA PHE A 98 -2.22 -13.87 -10.48
C PHE A 98 -3.49 -14.68 -10.81
N ILE A 99 -4.18 -14.35 -11.91
CA ILE A 99 -5.35 -15.10 -12.40
C ILE A 99 -4.95 -16.55 -12.74
N LYS A 100 -3.82 -16.76 -13.43
CA LYS A 100 -3.30 -18.12 -13.71
C LYS A 100 -3.05 -18.93 -12.43
N VAL A 101 -2.64 -18.29 -11.33
CA VAL A 101 -2.53 -18.94 -10.02
C VAL A 101 -3.91 -19.36 -9.50
N LEU A 102 -4.91 -18.48 -9.57
CA LEU A 102 -6.28 -18.76 -9.13
C LEU A 102 -6.94 -19.88 -9.94
N GLU A 103 -6.66 -19.95 -11.24
CA GLU A 103 -7.13 -21.00 -12.15
C GLU A 103 -6.36 -22.32 -11.99
N GLY A 104 -5.31 -22.34 -11.15
CA GLY A 104 -4.50 -23.52 -10.90
C GLY A 104 -3.55 -23.90 -12.03
N GLN A 105 -3.25 -22.97 -12.95
CA GLN A 105 -2.23 -23.16 -13.98
C GLN A 105 -0.81 -23.06 -13.39
N ILE A 106 -0.65 -22.22 -12.36
CA ILE A 106 0.58 -22.09 -11.55
C ILE A 106 0.31 -22.69 -10.18
N LYS A 107 0.95 -23.82 -9.85
CA LYS A 107 0.65 -24.58 -8.61
C LYS A 107 1.80 -24.54 -7.61
N VAL A 108 3.03 -24.47 -8.09
CA VAL A 108 4.24 -24.42 -7.26
C VAL A 108 5.07 -23.18 -7.58
N GLU A 109 5.92 -22.75 -6.64
CA GLU A 109 6.74 -21.54 -6.85
C GLU A 109 7.61 -21.60 -8.11
N GLN A 110 8.09 -22.79 -8.46
CA GLN A 110 8.92 -23.00 -9.64
C GLN A 110 8.18 -22.72 -10.96
N ASP A 111 6.84 -22.81 -10.97
CA ASP A 111 6.06 -22.57 -12.18
C ASP A 111 6.10 -21.09 -12.60
N PHE A 112 6.41 -20.16 -11.66
CA PHE A 112 6.65 -18.75 -11.98
C PHE A 112 7.89 -18.53 -12.87
N ALA A 113 8.79 -19.50 -12.98
CA ALA A 113 9.95 -19.40 -13.87
C ALA A 113 9.56 -19.36 -15.37
N ASN A 114 8.40 -19.91 -15.69
CA ASN A 114 7.88 -19.97 -17.06
C ASN A 114 7.14 -18.68 -17.46
N GLU A 115 6.95 -17.77 -16.50
CA GLU A 115 6.30 -16.49 -16.73
C GLU A 115 7.37 -15.43 -17.03
N ASN A 116 7.09 -14.56 -18.01
CA ASN A 116 7.89 -13.36 -18.26
C ASN A 116 7.61 -12.33 -17.15
N LEU A 117 8.11 -12.63 -15.95
CA LEU A 117 8.12 -11.70 -14.84
C LEU A 117 9.31 -10.77 -15.07
N GLU A 118 9.09 -9.69 -15.81
CA GLU A 118 10.08 -8.62 -15.88
C GLU A 118 10.54 -8.27 -14.47
N SER A 119 11.85 -8.21 -14.30
CA SER A 119 12.52 -8.19 -13.01
C SER A 119 12.04 -7.03 -12.15
N SER A 120 11.28 -7.38 -11.11
CA SER A 120 10.99 -6.61 -9.89
C SER A 120 10.41 -5.21 -10.10
N VAL A 121 9.08 -5.10 -10.07
CA VAL A 121 8.44 -3.83 -9.67
C VAL A 121 8.84 -3.55 -8.22
N SER A 122 9.72 -2.56 -8.02
CA SER A 122 10.11 -2.09 -6.69
C SER A 122 9.10 -1.07 -6.21
N PHE A 123 8.28 -1.46 -5.23
CA PHE A 123 7.19 -0.64 -4.71
C PHE A 123 6.92 -0.95 -3.22
N PRO A 124 7.08 0.03 -2.31
CA PRO A 124 7.82 1.28 -2.49
C PRO A 124 9.34 1.07 -2.63
N LYS A 125 10.02 2.08 -3.19
CA LYS A 125 11.48 2.24 -3.06
C LYS A 125 11.79 2.89 -1.72
N LYS A 126 12.61 2.23 -0.91
CA LYS A 126 13.06 2.73 0.40
C LYS A 126 14.38 3.49 0.27
N THR A 127 14.43 4.69 0.83
CA THR A 127 15.64 5.53 0.96
C THR A 127 15.84 5.92 2.41
N LEU A 128 17.09 6.07 2.84
CA LEU A 128 17.46 6.68 4.12
C LEU A 128 17.93 8.11 3.85
N GLU A 129 17.19 9.07 4.37
CA GLU A 129 17.47 10.49 4.19
C GLU A 129 18.15 11.05 5.43
N PRO A 130 19.36 11.62 5.31
CA PRO A 130 20.00 12.31 6.43
C PRO A 130 19.25 13.62 6.71
N LYS A 131 18.85 13.81 7.97
CA LYS A 131 18.26 15.05 8.48
C LYS A 131 19.07 15.55 9.68
N THR A 132 19.09 16.85 9.88
CA THR A 132 19.78 17.50 11.01
C THR A 132 18.78 18.34 11.79
N LYS A 133 18.86 18.31 13.11
CA LYS A 133 18.12 19.24 13.96
C LYS A 133 19.00 20.47 14.22
N ILE A 134 18.52 21.66 13.87
CA ILE A 134 19.23 22.92 14.09
C ILE A 134 18.59 23.62 15.29
N ASP A 135 19.40 23.98 16.28
CA ASP A 135 18.94 24.86 17.36
C ASP A 135 18.72 26.27 16.81
N ARG A 136 17.51 26.80 16.99
CA ARG A 136 17.11 28.12 16.48
C ARG A 136 17.76 29.28 17.24
N ILE A 137 18.25 29.07 18.46
CA ILE A 137 18.89 30.11 19.28
C ILE A 137 20.36 30.25 18.90
N THR A 138 21.08 29.13 18.82
CA THR A 138 22.52 29.13 18.52
C THR A 138 22.82 29.10 17.03
N SER A 139 21.83 28.77 16.18
CA SER A 139 22.03 28.44 14.77
C SER A 139 23.11 27.38 14.54
N SER A 140 23.38 26.56 15.54
CA SER A 140 24.40 25.52 15.51
C SER A 140 23.75 24.14 15.59
N THR A 141 24.53 23.14 15.17
CA THR A 141 24.26 21.73 15.40
C THR A 141 25.06 21.20 16.61
N GLU A 142 25.68 22.09 17.39
CA GLU A 142 26.46 21.70 18.57
C GLU A 142 25.52 21.39 19.74
N GLY A 143 25.69 20.22 20.38
CA GLY A 143 24.79 19.71 21.42
C GLY A 143 23.77 18.71 20.87
N ASP A 144 22.48 18.91 21.18
CA ASP A 144 21.34 18.06 20.76
C ASP A 144 20.98 18.16 19.25
N GLY A 145 21.80 18.86 18.46
CA GLY A 145 21.64 19.07 17.01
C GLY A 145 22.18 17.89 16.21
N GLU A 146 21.75 16.67 16.55
CA GLU A 146 22.36 15.45 16.02
C GLU A 146 21.90 15.14 14.59
N LEU A 147 22.81 14.57 13.81
CA LEU A 147 22.49 13.92 12.53
C LEU A 147 21.66 12.67 12.81
N PHE A 148 20.47 12.59 12.21
CA PHE A 148 19.64 11.40 12.25
C PHE A 148 19.21 11.01 10.83
N PHE A 149 18.83 9.75 10.66
CA PHE A 149 18.33 9.24 9.40
C PHE A 149 16.84 8.98 9.50
N GLN A 150 16.09 9.44 8.50
CA GLN A 150 14.67 9.16 8.36
C GLN A 150 14.48 8.21 7.18
N GLU A 151 13.61 7.21 7.35
CA GLU A 151 13.18 6.38 6.23
C GLU A 151 12.15 7.13 5.40
N SER A 152 12.35 7.13 4.09
CA SER A 152 11.43 7.71 3.11
C SER A 152 11.11 6.65 2.06
N PHE A 153 9.81 6.47 1.81
CA PHE A 153 9.25 5.51 0.87
C PHE A 153 8.71 6.24 -0.34
N TYR A 154 9.30 5.95 -1.49
CA TYR A 154 8.95 6.53 -2.78
C TYR A 154 8.12 5.53 -3.58
N TYR A 155 6.98 5.99 -4.07
CA TYR A 155 6.05 5.22 -4.88
C TYR A 155 6.01 5.82 -6.28
N SER A 156 5.88 4.99 -7.31
CA SER A 156 5.60 5.45 -8.67
C SER A 156 4.11 5.75 -8.80
N GLU A 157 3.35 4.78 -9.30
CA GLU A 157 1.90 4.79 -9.35
C GLU A 157 1.37 3.63 -8.52
N GLY A 158 0.25 3.84 -7.87
CA GLY A 158 -0.38 2.81 -7.05
C GLY A 158 -1.88 2.73 -7.28
N TYR A 159 -2.47 1.66 -6.78
CA TYR A 159 -3.91 1.52 -6.73
C TYR A 159 -4.32 0.66 -5.54
N PHE A 160 -5.56 0.78 -5.11
CA PHE A 160 -6.16 -0.12 -4.12
C PHE A 160 -7.62 -0.39 -4.46
N TYR A 161 -8.17 -1.44 -3.86
CA TYR A 161 -9.59 -1.77 -4.01
C TYR A 161 -10.37 -1.42 -2.75
N VAL A 162 -11.61 -0.97 -2.96
CA VAL A 162 -12.63 -0.80 -1.92
C VAL A 162 -13.81 -1.70 -2.27
N ALA A 163 -14.13 -2.65 -1.41
CA ALA A 163 -15.25 -3.58 -1.59
C ALA A 163 -16.36 -3.27 -0.60
N PHE A 164 -17.49 -2.74 -1.05
CA PHE A 164 -18.66 -2.44 -0.22
C PHE A 164 -19.59 -3.65 -0.13
N PHE A 165 -19.92 -4.03 1.11
CA PHE A 165 -21.02 -4.96 1.40
C PHE A 165 -22.35 -4.23 1.41
N ASN A 166 -22.35 -2.96 1.83
CA ASN A 166 -23.45 -2.02 1.79
C ASN A 166 -22.93 -0.64 1.35
N GLU A 167 -23.66 0.06 0.47
CA GLU A 167 -23.26 1.35 -0.09
C GLU A 167 -23.72 2.57 0.73
N ASP A 168 -24.42 2.41 1.86
CA ASP A 168 -24.91 3.55 2.68
C ASP A 168 -23.82 4.55 3.08
N GLN A 169 -22.58 4.08 3.27
CA GLN A 169 -21.44 4.92 3.66
C GLN A 169 -20.55 5.31 2.47
N LYS A 170 -20.87 4.86 1.25
CA LYS A 170 -19.99 4.98 0.08
C LYS A 170 -19.57 6.41 -0.20
N ASP A 171 -20.52 7.33 -0.25
CA ASP A 171 -20.25 8.73 -0.59
C ASP A 171 -19.40 9.40 0.49
N LYS A 172 -19.62 9.06 1.76
CA LYS A 172 -18.78 9.54 2.86
C LYS A 172 -17.36 9.00 2.77
N ILE A 173 -17.20 7.71 2.47
CA ILE A 173 -15.88 7.09 2.33
C ILE A 173 -15.12 7.66 1.13
N PHE A 174 -15.76 7.86 -0.03
CA PHE A 174 -15.10 8.47 -1.17
C PHE A 174 -14.77 9.95 -0.94
N SER A 175 -15.62 10.69 -0.22
CA SER A 175 -15.32 12.06 0.19
C SER A 175 -14.10 12.11 1.10
N SER A 176 -14.01 11.20 2.07
CA SER A 176 -12.83 11.04 2.93
C SER A 176 -11.57 10.69 2.12
N ILE A 177 -11.66 9.75 1.16
CA ILE A 177 -10.54 9.41 0.27
C ILE A 177 -10.09 10.62 -0.55
N LYS A 178 -11.04 11.45 -1.01
CA LYS A 178 -10.73 12.65 -1.79
C LYS A 178 -10.00 13.70 -0.93
N LEU A 179 -10.42 13.91 0.31
CA LEU A 179 -9.74 14.82 1.24
C LEU A 179 -8.29 14.39 1.53
N LEU A 180 -7.98 13.09 1.49
CA LEU A 180 -6.60 12.60 1.66
C LEU A 180 -5.63 13.11 0.59
N GLN A 181 -6.13 13.59 -0.56
CA GLN A 181 -5.30 14.24 -1.57
C GLN A 181 -4.69 15.55 -1.06
N ASP A 182 -5.40 16.25 -0.16
CA ASP A 182 -4.99 17.56 0.36
C ASP A 182 -4.21 17.45 1.67
N ILE A 183 -4.59 16.51 2.54
CA ILE A 183 -3.99 16.38 3.89
C ILE A 183 -2.84 15.38 3.97
N GLY A 184 -2.62 14.59 2.91
CA GLY A 184 -1.55 13.61 2.83
C GLY A 184 -1.82 12.30 3.59
N LEU A 185 -0.89 11.35 3.43
CA LEU A 185 -0.89 10.02 4.02
C LEU A 185 0.54 9.61 4.40
N GLY A 186 0.72 8.94 5.54
CA GLY A 186 2.01 8.34 5.88
C GLY A 186 3.06 9.32 6.43
N GLY A 187 2.62 10.46 6.97
CA GLY A 187 3.27 11.10 8.11
C GLY A 187 4.50 11.97 7.84
N ASP A 188 4.65 12.64 6.69
CA ASP A 188 5.63 13.75 6.55
C ASP A 188 4.96 15.12 6.57
#